data_AF-A0A0N4XRZ3-F1
#
_entry.id   AF-A0A0N4XRZ3-F1
#
_cell.length_a   1.000
_cell.length_b   1.000
_cell.length_c   1.000
_cell.angle_alpha   90.00
_cell.angle_beta   90.00
_cell.angle_gamma   90.00
#
_symmetry.space_group_name_H-M   'P 1'
#
loop_
_entity.id
_entity.type
_entity.pdbx_description
1 polymer ?
#
loop_
_entity_poly.entity_id
_entity_poly.type
_entity_poly.pdbx_seq_one_letter_code
_entity_poly.pdbx_strand_id
1 'polypeptide(L)'
;MCFQCGFLHRDIKPPNFAIGREEDNTNHTIYILDFGLCRRYRTMEKDLRYMREKAAFRGTTRYASIGALEMKEQSRRDDVEAWWYMILEWMIGQLPWKHCRVRCLKKILAESKRDALFRVRIEQKLKCTNNNFVSSQI
;
A
#
# COMPACT_ATOMS: atom_id res chain seq x y z
N MET A 1 -6.85 8.24 -11.57
CA MET A 1 -6.65 9.70 -11.56
C MET A 1 -5.19 10.12 -11.34
N CYS A 2 -4.58 10.01 -10.14
CA CYS A 2 -3.21 10.52 -9.89
C CYS A 2 -2.16 10.06 -10.91
N PHE A 3 -2.12 8.76 -11.22
CA PHE A 3 -1.13 8.22 -12.16
C PHE A 3 -1.33 8.72 -13.60
N GLN A 4 -2.58 8.91 -14.03
CA GLN A 4 -2.88 9.44 -15.37
C GLN A 4 -2.39 10.88 -15.50
N CYS A 5 -2.48 11.66 -14.42
CA CYS A 5 -1.93 13.01 -14.33
C CYS A 5 -0.39 13.04 -14.10
N GLY A 6 0.28 11.89 -13.96
CA GLY A 6 1.72 11.81 -13.75
C GLY A 6 2.19 12.01 -12.29
N PHE A 7 1.30 11.88 -11.33
CA PHE A 7 1.57 12.04 -9.90
C PHE A 7 1.41 10.74 -9.11
N LEU A 8 2.23 10.59 -8.07
CA LEU A 8 2.06 9.62 -7.00
C LEU A 8 1.40 10.31 -5.82
N HIS A 9 0.52 9.61 -5.11
CA HIS A 9 -0.15 10.12 -3.91
C HIS A 9 0.78 10.06 -2.69
N ARG A 10 1.51 8.96 -2.51
CA ARG A 10 2.52 8.72 -1.47
C ARG A 10 2.02 8.66 -0.03
N ASP A 11 0.70 8.77 0.19
CA ASP A 11 0.05 8.69 1.51
C ASP A 11 -1.37 8.11 1.39
N ILE A 12 -1.47 6.97 0.73
CA ILE A 12 -2.71 6.19 0.62
C ILE A 12 -3.02 5.57 1.99
N LYS A 13 -4.16 5.97 2.58
CA LYS A 13 -4.64 5.52 3.90
C LYS A 13 -6.14 5.78 4.04
N PRO A 14 -6.88 5.04 4.90
CA PRO A 14 -8.34 5.19 4.99
C PRO A 14 -8.81 6.64 5.28
N PRO A 15 -8.16 7.42 6.18
CA PRO A 15 -8.55 8.82 6.41
C PRO A 15 -8.47 9.75 5.19
N ASN A 16 -7.75 9.37 4.13
CA ASN A 16 -7.64 10.16 2.89
C ASN A 16 -8.69 9.76 1.84
N PHE A 17 -9.67 8.94 2.21
CA PHE A 17 -10.81 8.63 1.36
C PHE A 17 -12.10 9.05 2.04
N ALA A 18 -13.04 9.58 1.26
CA ALA A 18 -14.37 9.94 1.73
C ALA A 18 -15.43 9.51 0.72
N ILE A 19 -16.63 9.20 1.20
CA ILE A 19 -17.79 8.93 0.36
C ILE A 19 -18.46 10.28 0.07
N GLY A 20 -18.99 10.44 -1.14
CA GLY A 20 -19.77 11.62 -1.51
C GLY A 20 -21.03 11.78 -0.67
N ARG A 21 -21.59 12.98 -0.74
CA ARG A 21 -22.80 13.34 -0.01
C ARG A 21 -24.04 12.82 -0.72
N GLU A 22 -25.04 12.45 0.07
CA GLU A 22 -26.34 12.00 -0.45
C GLU A 22 -27.09 13.17 -1.10
N GLU A 23 -26.99 14.39 -0.56
CA GLU A 23 -27.66 15.57 -1.11
C GLU A 23 -27.19 15.89 -2.55
N ASP A 24 -25.94 15.54 -2.86
CA ASP A 24 -25.34 15.74 -4.18
C ASP A 24 -25.54 14.52 -5.11
N ASN A 25 -26.24 13.47 -4.66
CA ASN A 25 -26.36 12.17 -5.33
C ASN A 25 -24.97 11.55 -5.66
N THR A 26 -23.99 11.70 -4.76
CA THR A 26 -22.61 11.20 -4.92
C THR A 26 -22.21 10.16 -3.89
N ASN A 27 -23.16 9.64 -3.11
CA ASN A 27 -22.96 8.59 -2.10
C ASN A 27 -22.37 7.27 -2.65
N HIS A 28 -22.42 7.04 -3.96
CA HIS A 28 -21.78 5.91 -4.65
C HIS A 28 -20.35 6.23 -5.15
N THR A 29 -19.86 7.45 -4.93
CA THR A 29 -18.55 7.93 -5.37
C THR A 29 -17.58 8.00 -4.19
N ILE A 30 -16.38 7.46 -4.37
CA ILE A 30 -15.27 7.56 -3.42
C ILE A 30 -14.31 8.66 -3.89
N TYR A 31 -14.10 9.66 -3.04
CA TYR A 31 -13.17 10.75 -3.23
C TYR A 31 -11.83 10.45 -2.58
N ILE A 32 -10.76 10.92 -3.22
CA ILE A 32 -9.41 10.91 -2.67
C ILE A 32 -9.09 12.33 -2.18
N LEU A 33 -8.61 12.43 -0.95
CA LEU A 33 -8.31 13.67 -0.24
C LEU A 33 -6.81 13.77 0.05
N ASP A 34 -6.37 14.96 0.48
CA ASP A 34 -5.00 15.26 0.94
C ASP A 34 -3.88 14.92 -0.07
N PHE A 35 -3.68 15.84 -1.00
CA PHE A 35 -2.61 15.76 -1.99
C PHE A 35 -1.28 16.37 -1.47
N GLY A 36 -1.15 16.68 -0.17
CA GLY A 36 0.01 17.40 0.38
C GLY A 36 1.35 16.68 0.23
N LEU A 37 1.33 15.35 0.10
CA LEU A 37 2.52 14.52 -0.11
C LEU A 37 2.73 14.07 -1.56
N CYS A 38 1.84 14.49 -2.47
CA CYS A 38 1.89 14.11 -3.87
C CYS A 38 3.19 14.54 -4.52
N ARG A 39 3.65 13.74 -5.48
CA ARG A 39 4.89 14.04 -6.22
C ARG A 39 4.78 13.58 -7.65
N ARG A 40 5.19 14.44 -8.58
CA ARG A 40 5.29 14.09 -10.00
C ARG A 40 6.38 13.03 -10.19
N TYR A 41 6.02 11.88 -10.75
CA TYR A 41 6.96 10.80 -11.09
C TYR A 41 7.36 10.79 -12.57
N ARG A 42 6.70 11.64 -13.38
CA ARG A 42 7.03 11.87 -14.79
C ARG A 42 7.71 13.22 -15.01
N THR A 43 8.49 13.32 -16.09
CA THR A 43 9.00 14.59 -16.63
C THR A 43 7.89 15.32 -17.41
N MET A 44 8.20 16.51 -17.93
CA MET A 44 7.24 17.21 -18.82
C MET A 44 7.05 16.43 -20.13
N GLU A 45 8.09 15.73 -20.60
CA GLU A 45 8.09 14.88 -21.79
C GLU A 45 7.41 13.51 -21.56
N LYS A 46 6.78 13.30 -20.39
CA LYS A 46 6.11 12.06 -19.95
C LYS A 46 7.05 10.88 -19.62
N ASP A 47 8.36 11.07 -19.68
CA ASP A 47 9.35 10.07 -19.25
C ASP A 47 9.35 9.88 -17.74
N LEU A 48 9.84 8.74 -17.26
CA LEU A 48 10.00 8.51 -15.82
C LEU A 48 11.15 9.35 -15.27
N ARG A 49 10.96 9.97 -14.10
CA ARG A 49 12.05 10.65 -13.40
C ARG A 49 13.06 9.64 -12.87
N TYR A 50 14.33 10.04 -12.88
CA TYR A 50 15.40 9.26 -12.25
C TYR A 50 15.15 9.05 -10.75
N MET A 51 15.46 7.84 -10.29
CA MET A 51 15.44 7.47 -8.88
C MET A 51 16.48 8.29 -8.11
N ARG A 52 16.08 8.87 -6.97
CA ARG A 52 17.03 9.44 -6.03
C ARG A 52 17.74 8.31 -5.29
N GLU A 53 19.02 8.52 -4.98
CA GLU A 53 19.81 7.60 -4.15
C GLU A 53 19.17 7.39 -2.77
N LYS A 54 18.59 8.46 -2.19
CA LYS A 54 17.86 8.39 -0.92
C LYS A 54 16.61 9.27 -0.95
N ALA A 55 15.46 8.66 -0.70
CA ALA A 55 14.18 9.33 -0.63
C ALA A 55 13.63 9.31 0.80
N ALA A 56 13.67 10.45 1.48
CA ALA A 56 13.10 10.56 2.83
C ALA A 56 11.58 10.29 2.82
N PHE A 57 11.16 9.30 3.61
CA PHE A 57 9.75 8.97 3.81
C PHE A 57 9.07 9.93 4.79
N ARG A 58 7.92 10.47 4.39
CA ARG A 58 7.10 11.46 5.15
C ARG A 58 5.61 11.06 5.31
N GLY A 59 5.23 9.83 4.95
CA GLY A 59 3.82 9.39 5.00
C GLY A 59 3.48 8.57 6.24
N THR A 60 2.35 7.87 6.18
CA THR A 60 1.86 7.00 7.26
C THR A 60 2.52 5.62 7.23
N THR A 61 3.29 5.27 8.26
CA THR A 61 4.10 4.02 8.30
C THR A 61 3.29 2.74 8.21
N ARG A 62 2.06 2.72 8.74
CA ARG A 62 1.18 1.54 8.74
C ARG A 62 0.95 1.01 7.33
N TYR A 63 0.61 1.89 6.39
CA TYR A 63 0.31 1.54 4.99
C TYR A 63 1.48 1.79 4.03
N ALA A 64 2.59 2.38 4.49
CA ALA A 64 3.78 2.58 3.67
C ALA A 64 4.29 1.26 3.07
N SER A 65 4.65 1.25 1.80
CA SER A 65 5.31 0.11 1.18
C SER A 65 6.64 -0.21 1.88
N ILE A 66 7.10 -1.45 1.72
CA ILE A 66 8.43 -1.88 2.18
C ILE A 66 9.51 -0.98 1.56
N GLY A 67 9.41 -0.67 0.26
CA GLY A 67 10.37 0.20 -0.43
C GLY A 67 10.42 1.62 0.15
N ALA A 68 9.25 2.19 0.48
CA ALA A 68 9.18 3.51 1.10
C ALA A 68 9.81 3.53 2.50
N LEU A 69 9.61 2.49 3.31
CA LEU A 69 10.25 2.35 4.61
C LEU A 69 11.78 2.21 4.52
N GLU A 70 12.27 1.63 3.42
CA GLU A 70 13.70 1.51 3.09
C GLU A 70 14.30 2.77 2.46
N MET A 71 13.53 3.86 2.35
CA MET A 71 13.97 5.13 1.75
C MET A 71 14.31 5.03 0.25
N LYS A 72 13.73 4.06 -0.47
CA LYS A 72 13.81 3.98 -1.93
C LYS A 72 12.88 5.00 -2.58
N GLU A 73 13.15 5.38 -3.83
CA GLU A 73 12.23 6.24 -4.59
C GLU A 73 10.87 5.57 -4.72
N GLN A 74 9.83 6.27 -4.27
CA GLN A 74 8.46 5.81 -4.41
C GLN A 74 8.04 5.87 -5.88
N SER A 75 7.27 4.87 -6.27
CA SER A 75 6.75 4.63 -7.61
C SER A 75 5.25 4.33 -7.51
N ARG A 76 4.62 4.07 -8.66
CA ARG A 76 3.21 3.63 -8.72
C ARG A 76 2.95 2.37 -7.91
N ARG A 77 3.94 1.46 -7.84
CA ARG A 77 3.85 0.23 -7.06
C ARG A 77 3.60 0.52 -5.58
N ASP A 78 4.22 1.55 -5.04
CA ASP A 78 4.16 1.87 -3.61
C ASP A 78 2.76 2.34 -3.19
N ASP A 79 2.08 3.13 -4.03
CA ASP A 79 0.68 3.53 -3.80
C ASP A 79 -0.27 2.33 -3.90
N VAL A 80 -0.03 1.39 -4.83
CA VAL A 80 -0.82 0.14 -4.95
C VAL A 80 -0.58 -0.79 -3.76
N GLU A 81 0.66 -0.91 -3.28
CA GLU A 81 1.00 -1.71 -2.10
C GLU A 81 0.32 -1.15 -0.84
N ALA A 82 0.28 0.19 -0.69
CA ALA A 82 -0.43 0.85 0.39
C ALA A 82 -1.95 0.62 0.32
N TRP A 83 -2.54 0.71 -0.87
CA TRP A 83 -3.95 0.37 -1.09
C TRP A 83 -4.26 -1.09 -0.74
N TRP A 84 -3.37 -2.02 -1.11
CA TRP A 84 -3.53 -3.42 -0.76
C TRP A 84 -3.50 -3.65 0.76
N TYR A 85 -2.65 -2.94 1.49
CA TYR A 85 -2.65 -3.00 2.96
C TYR A 85 -3.93 -2.46 3.58
N MET A 86 -4.60 -1.47 2.98
CA MET A 86 -5.92 -1.01 3.43
C MET A 86 -6.96 -2.11 3.30
N ILE A 87 -7.03 -2.76 2.13
CA ILE A 87 -7.96 -3.87 1.88
C ILE A 87 -7.68 -5.02 2.82
N LEU A 88 -6.42 -5.41 2.99
CA LEU A 88 -6.06 -6.46 3.94
C LEU A 88 -6.54 -6.12 5.35
N GLU A 89 -6.28 -4.91 5.84
CA GLU A 89 -6.76 -4.48 7.16
C GLU A 89 -8.28 -4.60 7.30
N TRP A 90 -9.05 -4.24 6.28
CA TRP A 90 -10.51 -4.40 6.28
C TRP A 90 -10.93 -5.87 6.29
N MET A 91 -10.23 -6.75 5.58
CA MET A 91 -10.57 -8.17 5.51
C MET A 91 -10.23 -8.93 6.80
N ILE A 92 -9.10 -8.61 7.45
CA ILE A 92 -8.61 -9.35 8.63
C ILE A 92 -8.77 -8.59 9.95
N GLY A 93 -9.36 -7.38 9.91
CA GLY A 93 -9.59 -6.49 11.05
C GLY A 93 -8.34 -5.73 11.53
N GLN A 94 -7.15 -6.34 11.46
CA GLN A 94 -5.91 -5.67 11.86
C GLN A 94 -4.68 -6.19 11.10
N LEU A 95 -3.79 -5.27 10.71
CA LEU A 95 -2.51 -5.65 10.13
C LEU A 95 -1.57 -6.27 11.17
N PRO A 96 -0.79 -7.32 10.83
CA PRO A 96 0.12 -7.99 11.76
C PRO A 96 1.16 -7.05 12.40
N TRP A 97 1.52 -5.97 11.70
CA TRP A 97 2.48 -4.96 12.15
C TRP A 97 1.84 -3.72 12.78
N LYS A 98 0.53 -3.73 13.10
CA LYS A 98 -0.19 -2.57 13.69
C LYS A 98 0.47 -2.05 14.97
N HIS A 99 1.02 -2.95 15.80
CA HIS A 99 1.62 -2.62 17.08
C HIS A 99 3.15 -2.46 17.04
N CYS A 100 3.78 -2.60 15.86
CA CYS A 100 5.18 -2.23 15.69
C CYS A 100 5.31 -0.71 15.87
N ARG A 101 5.75 -0.28 17.06
CA ARG A 101 5.86 1.14 17.41
C ARG A 101 6.76 1.85 16.39
N VAL A 102 6.35 3.05 15.97
CA VAL A 102 7.05 3.93 15.01
C VAL A 102 8.47 4.30 15.46
N ARG A 103 8.78 4.13 16.76
CA ARG A 103 10.12 4.32 17.33
C ARG A 103 11.08 3.16 17.04
N CYS A 104 10.57 1.99 16.66
CA CYS A 104 11.38 0.95 16.04
C CYS A 104 11.84 1.45 14.67
N LEU A 105 13.12 1.27 14.36
CA LEU A 105 13.72 1.68 13.10
C LEU A 105 12.83 1.24 11.92
N LYS A 106 12.59 2.12 10.94
CA LYS A 106 11.76 1.83 9.74
C LYS A 106 12.14 0.50 9.06
N LYS A 107 13.40 0.07 9.20
CA LYS A 107 13.92 -1.25 8.81
C LYS A 107 13.21 -2.42 9.49
N ILE A 108 13.04 -2.37 10.81
CA ILE A 108 12.34 -3.41 11.60
C ILE A 108 10.88 -3.53 11.13
N LEU A 109 10.22 -2.39 10.87
CA LEU A 109 8.85 -2.42 10.35
C LEU A 109 8.81 -3.04 8.93
N ALA A 110 9.79 -2.74 8.09
CA ALA A 110 9.90 -3.32 6.75
C ALA A 110 10.13 -4.84 6.81
N GLU A 111 10.98 -5.31 7.73
CA GLU A 111 11.22 -6.74 8.01
C GLU A 111 9.94 -7.43 8.52
N SER A 112 9.28 -6.85 9.52
CA SER A 112 8.00 -7.36 10.03
C SER A 112 6.93 -7.50 8.94
N LYS A 113 6.86 -6.54 8.00
CA LYS A 113 5.99 -6.63 6.82
C LYS A 113 6.35 -7.81 5.91
N ARG A 114 7.64 -8.01 5.62
CA ARG A 114 8.11 -9.15 4.81
C ARG A 114 7.74 -10.48 5.45
N ASP A 115 8.00 -10.63 6.74
CA ASP A 115 7.74 -11.86 7.47
C ASP A 115 6.26 -12.19 7.47
N ALA A 116 5.41 -11.20 7.75
CA ALA A 116 3.97 -11.36 7.72
C ALA A 116 3.45 -11.76 6.33
N LEU A 117 3.90 -11.09 5.27
CA LEU A 117 3.50 -11.41 3.89
C LEU A 117 4.02 -12.78 3.44
N PHE A 118 5.22 -13.16 3.88
CA PHE A 118 5.78 -14.48 3.60
C PHE A 118 4.94 -15.58 4.27
N ARG A 119 4.57 -15.42 5.54
CA ARG A 119 3.69 -16.36 6.27
C ARG A 119 2.36 -16.55 5.55
N VAL A 120 1.69 -15.46 5.17
CA VAL A 120 0.43 -15.50 4.41
C VAL A 120 0.62 -16.27 3.09
N ARG A 121 1.72 -16.05 2.38
CA ARG A 121 2.01 -16.74 1.11
C ARG A 121 2.20 -18.25 1.31
N ILE A 122 2.89 -18.66 2.38
CA ILE A 122 3.08 -20.08 2.71
C ILE A 122 1.76 -20.73 3.12
N GLU A 123 0.98 -20.09 4.00
CA GLU A 123 -0.33 -20.61 4.43
C GLU A 123 -1.30 -20.78 3.26
N GLN A 124 -1.34 -19.83 2.32
CA GLN A 124 -2.14 -19.95 1.11
C GLN A 124 -1.67 -21.11 0.23
N LYS A 125 -0.34 -21.27 0.03
CA LYS A 125 0.20 -22.39 -0.73
C LYS A 125 -0.16 -23.73 -0.10
N LEU A 126 0.00 -23.88 1.21
CA LEU A 126 -0.36 -25.10 1.94
C LEU A 126 -1.84 -25.44 1.81
N LYS A 127 -2.74 -24.44 1.93
CA LYS A 127 -4.19 -24.63 1.72
C LYS A 127 -4.52 -25.07 0.29
N CYS A 128 -3.90 -24.46 -0.71
CA CYS A 128 -4.11 -24.85 -2.11
C CYS A 128 -3.59 -26.27 -2.42
N THR A 129 -2.42 -26.65 -1.89
CA THR A 129 -1.86 -27.99 -2.09
C THR A 129 -2.72 -29.06 -1.41
N ASN A 130 -3.22 -28.80 -0.21
CA ASN A 130 -4.09 -29.74 0.52
C ASN A 130 -5.44 -29.92 -0.18
N ASN A 131 -6.04 -28.85 -0.74
CA ASN A 131 -7.29 -28.97 -1.49
C ASN A 131 -7.13 -29.74 -2.81
N ASN A 132 -5.96 -29.66 -3.47
CA ASN A 132 -5.67 -30.41 -4.70
C ASN A 132 -5.44 -31.91 -4.45
N PHE A 133 -5.00 -32.30 -3.24
CA PHE A 133 -4.84 -33.71 -2.87
C PHE A 133 -6.19 -34.40 -2.59
N VAL A 134 -7.15 -33.67 -2.03
CA VAL A 134 -8.50 -34.20 -1.74
C VAL A 134 -9.33 -34.34 -3.01
N SER A 135 -9.07 -33.52 -4.04
CA SER A 135 -9.80 -33.57 -5.31
C SER A 135 -9.20 -34.55 -6.34
N SER A 136 -8.03 -35.15 -6.07
CA SER A 136 -7.43 -36.20 -6.91
C SER A 136 -7.66 -37.62 -6.39
N GLN A 137 -8.46 -37.80 -5.35
CA GLN A 137 -8.81 -39.11 -4.75
C GLN A 137 -10.30 -39.48 -4.92
N ILE A 138 -11.03 -38.81 -5.81
CA ILE A 138 -12.42 -39.13 -6.19
C ILE A 138 -12.45 -39.42 -7.69
#